data_AF-A0A6G3U420-F1
#
_entry.id   AF-A0A6G3U420-F1
#
_cell.length_a   1.000
_cell.length_b   1.000
_cell.length_c   1.000
_cell.angle_alpha   90.00
_cell.angle_beta   90.00
_cell.angle_gamma   90.00
#
_symmetry.space_group_name_H-M   'P 1'
#
loop_
_entity.id
_entity.type
_entity.pdbx_description
1 polymer ?
#
loop_
_entity_poly.entity_id
_entity_poly.type
_entity_poly.pdbx_seq_one_letter_code
_entity_poly.pdbx_strand_id
1 'polypeptide(L)'
;TADPDQLARLLDEAFADAPPSRVVQLSALDAPAVTDDRTAEEAARLCCLTTLHLVRALAGRGPAPRLFVVVRGSQAAGDSTRVAHPQQALAWGFGLALDQEHPELSTTLIDLPETDGTDALWTALAHADDERLVALRDTGRLVPRLTRARPDDDGAGVSPDGVHLVTGGLGGLGRVVAE
;
A
#
# COMPACT_ATOMS: atom_id res chain seq x y z
N THR A 1 -19.81 -2.46 4.53
CA THR A 1 -18.75 -3.42 4.91
C THR A 1 -18.59 -4.40 3.78
N ALA A 2 -17.38 -4.57 3.23
CA ALA A 2 -17.16 -5.43 2.06
C ALA A 2 -17.22 -6.91 2.46
N ASP A 3 -18.44 -7.44 2.61
CA ASP A 3 -18.68 -8.87 2.71
C ASP A 3 -18.21 -9.56 1.39
N PRO A 4 -17.33 -10.58 1.45
CA PRO A 4 -16.89 -11.32 0.26
C PRO A 4 -18.05 -11.83 -0.60
N ASP A 5 -19.13 -12.30 0.01
CA ASP A 5 -20.28 -12.85 -0.72
C ASP A 5 -21.08 -11.75 -1.42
N GLN A 6 -21.15 -10.56 -0.80
CA GLN A 6 -21.75 -9.39 -1.43
C GLN A 6 -20.90 -8.92 -2.63
N LEU A 7 -19.57 -8.94 -2.50
CA LEU A 7 -18.67 -8.52 -3.56
C LEU A 7 -18.66 -9.51 -4.73
N ALA A 8 -18.71 -10.81 -4.44
CA ALA A 8 -18.89 -11.86 -5.42
C ALA A 8 -20.17 -11.66 -6.25
N ARG A 9 -21.31 -11.41 -5.58
CA ARG A 9 -22.58 -11.12 -6.27
C ARG A 9 -22.50 -9.84 -7.11
N LEU A 10 -21.89 -8.78 -6.59
CA LEU A 10 -21.74 -7.54 -7.32
C LEU A 10 -20.88 -7.71 -8.58
N LEU A 11 -19.82 -8.52 -8.51
CA LEU A 11 -19.02 -8.87 -9.68
C LEU A 11 -19.84 -9.68 -10.70
N ASP A 12 -20.62 -10.67 -10.26
CA ASP A 12 -21.48 -11.47 -11.14
C ASP A 12 -22.54 -10.61 -11.84
N GLU A 13 -23.16 -9.67 -11.12
CA GLU A 13 -24.17 -8.76 -11.66
C GLU A 13 -23.56 -7.74 -12.64
N ALA A 14 -22.40 -7.17 -12.33
CA ALA A 14 -21.76 -6.14 -13.14
C ALA A 14 -21.01 -6.70 -14.36
N PHE A 15 -20.55 -7.94 -14.29
CA PHE A 15 -19.67 -8.58 -15.28
C PHE A 15 -20.23 -9.93 -15.75
N ALA A 16 -21.53 -9.97 -16.04
CA ALA A 16 -22.25 -11.20 -16.42
C ALA A 16 -21.69 -11.89 -17.67
N ASP A 17 -21.15 -11.12 -18.62
CA ASP A 17 -20.66 -11.65 -19.91
C ASP A 17 -19.17 -12.01 -19.89
N ALA A 18 -18.35 -11.27 -19.15
CA ALA A 18 -16.91 -11.47 -19.04
C ALA A 18 -16.33 -10.76 -17.81
N PRO A 19 -15.34 -11.36 -17.12
CA PRO A 19 -14.69 -10.70 -15.98
C PRO A 19 -13.96 -9.42 -16.40
N PRO A 20 -13.74 -8.47 -15.47
CA PRO A 20 -12.97 -7.27 -15.77
C PRO A 20 -11.54 -7.64 -16.19
N SER A 21 -10.97 -6.89 -17.12
CA SER A 21 -9.54 -7.00 -17.47
C SER A 21 -8.65 -6.17 -16.55
N ARG A 22 -9.22 -5.17 -15.88
CA ARG A 22 -8.54 -4.24 -14.96
C ARG A 22 -9.45 -3.88 -13.80
N VAL A 23 -8.89 -3.81 -12.60
CA VAL A 23 -9.60 -3.40 -11.39
C VAL A 23 -8.79 -2.34 -10.67
N VAL A 24 -9.45 -1.24 -10.29
CA VAL A 24 -8.81 -0.14 -9.54
C VAL A 24 -9.44 -0.07 -8.16
N GLN A 25 -8.64 -0.37 -7.14
CA GLN A 25 -9.03 -0.31 -5.74
C GLN A 25 -8.66 1.06 -5.15
N LEU A 26 -9.68 1.79 -4.70
CA LEU A 26 -9.57 3.14 -4.17
C LEU A 26 -9.85 3.21 -2.66
N SER A 27 -10.24 2.10 -2.02
CA SER A 27 -10.67 2.10 -0.61
C SER A 27 -9.65 2.67 0.37
N ALA A 28 -8.35 2.52 0.08
CA ALA A 28 -7.29 3.05 0.94
C ALA A 28 -7.28 4.58 1.01
N LEU A 29 -7.83 5.29 0.01
CA LEU A 29 -7.92 6.75 0.01
C LEU A 29 -8.81 7.28 1.14
N ASP A 30 -9.77 6.48 1.61
CA ASP A 30 -10.69 6.82 2.69
C ASP A 30 -10.15 6.42 4.08
N ALA A 31 -8.92 5.89 4.16
CA ALA A 31 -8.35 5.41 5.42
C ALA A 31 -8.12 6.58 6.41
N PRO A 32 -8.75 6.56 7.60
CA PRO A 32 -8.61 7.63 8.57
C PRO A 32 -7.22 7.65 9.20
N ALA A 33 -6.75 8.82 9.63
CA ALA A 33 -5.55 8.90 10.45
C ALA A 33 -5.71 8.05 11.72
N VAL A 34 -4.65 7.33 12.10
CA VAL A 34 -4.68 6.45 13.27
C VAL A 34 -4.44 7.27 14.53
N THR A 35 -5.49 7.40 15.34
CA THR A 35 -5.45 8.13 16.63
C THR A 35 -5.88 7.26 17.81
N ASP A 36 -6.53 6.13 17.54
CA ASP A 36 -7.04 5.16 18.50
C ASP A 36 -7.18 3.78 17.84
N ASP A 37 -7.54 2.77 18.63
CA ASP A 37 -7.69 1.38 18.14
C ASP A 37 -8.76 1.26 17.04
N ARG A 38 -9.86 2.00 17.15
CA ARG A 38 -10.97 1.96 16.19
C ARG A 38 -10.54 2.51 14.82
N THR A 39 -9.79 3.62 14.80
CA THR A 39 -9.26 4.20 13.56
C THR A 39 -8.13 3.33 12.98
N ALA A 40 -7.34 2.66 13.83
CA ALA A 40 -6.37 1.67 13.38
C ALA A 40 -7.04 0.48 12.67
N GLU A 41 -8.08 -0.10 13.27
CA GLU A 41 -8.87 -1.19 12.69
C GLU A 41 -9.50 -0.77 11.35
N GLU A 42 -10.05 0.43 11.28
CA GLU A 42 -10.67 0.94 10.06
C GLU A 42 -9.65 1.18 8.94
N ALA A 43 -8.48 1.75 9.27
CA ALA A 43 -7.38 1.90 8.31
C ALA A 43 -6.90 0.52 7.80
N ALA A 44 -6.73 -0.47 8.67
CA ALA A 44 -6.37 -1.82 8.27
C ALA A 44 -7.44 -2.46 7.37
N ARG A 45 -8.72 -2.22 7.66
CA ARG A 45 -9.84 -2.71 6.85
C ARG A 45 -9.84 -2.11 5.46
N LEU A 46 -9.63 -0.80 5.34
CA LEU A 46 -9.67 -0.08 4.07
C LEU A 46 -8.41 -0.29 3.23
N CYS A 47 -7.24 -0.40 3.85
CA CYS A 47 -5.96 -0.59 3.16
C CYS A 47 -5.68 -2.06 2.78
N CYS A 48 -6.14 -3.03 3.57
CA CYS A 48 -5.77 -4.43 3.40
C CYS A 48 -6.99 -5.33 3.18
N LEU A 49 -7.93 -5.38 4.13
CA LEU A 49 -8.98 -6.40 4.14
C LEU A 49 -9.98 -6.25 2.98
N THR A 50 -10.28 -5.01 2.59
CA THR A 50 -11.16 -4.75 1.43
C THR A 50 -10.55 -5.28 0.14
N THR A 51 -9.23 -5.09 -0.04
CA THR A 51 -8.48 -5.64 -1.18
C THR A 51 -8.39 -7.17 -1.12
N LEU A 52 -8.17 -7.74 0.07
CA LEU A 52 -8.19 -9.20 0.26
C LEU A 52 -9.53 -9.81 -0.16
N HIS A 53 -10.64 -9.22 0.26
CA HIS A 53 -11.97 -9.72 -0.09
C HIS A 53 -12.24 -9.60 -1.60
N LEU A 54 -11.77 -8.52 -2.23
CA LEU A 54 -11.82 -8.36 -3.68
C LEU A 54 -11.02 -9.43 -4.41
N VAL A 55 -9.78 -9.68 -4.01
CA VAL A 55 -8.94 -10.72 -4.62
C VAL A 55 -9.59 -12.10 -4.47
N ARG A 56 -10.10 -12.43 -3.28
CA ARG A 56 -10.84 -13.68 -3.05
C ARG A 56 -12.10 -13.79 -3.91
N ALA A 57 -12.84 -12.70 -4.08
CA ALA A 57 -14.03 -12.68 -4.91
C ALA A 57 -13.72 -12.80 -6.41
N LEU A 58 -12.55 -12.35 -6.87
CA LEU A 58 -12.08 -12.49 -8.25
C LEU A 58 -11.51 -13.89 -8.55
N ALA A 59 -11.01 -14.58 -7.52
CA ALA A 59 -10.42 -15.90 -7.67
C ALA A 59 -11.42 -16.91 -8.28
N GLY A 60 -10.97 -17.64 -9.32
CA GLY A 60 -11.79 -18.67 -9.98
C GLY A 60 -12.82 -18.15 -10.99
N ARG A 61 -12.85 -16.84 -11.29
CA ARG A 61 -13.83 -16.22 -12.21
C ARG A 61 -13.35 -16.04 -13.66
N GLY A 62 -12.30 -16.77 -14.05
CA GLY A 62 -11.69 -16.68 -15.37
C GLY A 62 -10.31 -16.03 -15.33
N PRO A 63 -9.87 -15.37 -16.43
CA PRO A 63 -8.58 -14.68 -16.47
C PRO A 63 -8.47 -13.63 -15.38
N ALA A 64 -7.33 -13.61 -14.69
CA ALA A 64 -7.06 -12.64 -13.63
C ALA A 64 -6.99 -11.22 -14.20
N PRO A 65 -7.71 -10.23 -13.60
CA PRO A 65 -7.56 -8.83 -13.99
C PRO A 65 -6.19 -8.30 -13.55
N ARG A 66 -5.71 -7.26 -14.24
CA ARG A 66 -4.67 -6.41 -13.66
C ARG A 66 -5.24 -5.59 -12.50
N LEU A 67 -4.67 -5.73 -11.30
CA LEU A 67 -5.09 -5.01 -10.11
C LEU A 67 -4.26 -3.74 -9.89
N PHE A 68 -4.92 -2.61 -9.65
CA PHE A 68 -4.29 -1.37 -9.22
C PHE A 68 -4.78 -1.02 -7.81
N VAL A 69 -3.87 -0.70 -6.91
CA VAL A 69 -4.19 -0.22 -5.56
C VAL A 69 -3.71 1.22 -5.45
N VAL A 70 -4.63 2.15 -5.19
CA VAL A 70 -4.32 3.58 -5.17
C VAL A 70 -4.31 4.09 -3.74
N VAL A 71 -3.24 4.79 -3.40
CA VAL A 71 -3.04 5.51 -2.14
C VAL A 71 -2.64 6.95 -2.44
N ARG A 72 -2.51 7.78 -1.40
CA ARG A 72 -2.19 9.21 -1.52
C ARG A 72 -1.22 9.61 -0.43
N GLY A 73 -0.14 10.32 -0.80
CA GLY A 73 0.84 10.88 0.12
C GLY A 73 1.36 9.89 1.16
N SER A 74 1.43 8.60 0.83
CA SER A 74 1.79 7.55 1.79
C SER A 74 3.28 7.20 1.78
N GLN A 75 4.03 7.69 0.80
CA GLN A 75 5.47 7.48 0.67
C GLN A 75 6.22 8.81 0.53
N ALA A 76 7.40 8.89 1.16
CA ALA A 76 8.40 9.88 0.81
C ALA A 76 9.04 9.47 -0.53
N ALA A 77 8.93 10.32 -1.55
CA ALA A 77 9.36 9.98 -2.91
C ALA A 77 9.90 11.21 -3.64
N GLY A 78 10.98 11.00 -4.39
CA GLY A 78 11.72 12.08 -5.04
C GLY A 78 12.35 12.99 -4.00
N ASP A 79 12.17 14.30 -4.15
CA ASP A 79 12.73 15.29 -3.23
C ASP A 79 11.85 15.54 -2.00
N SER A 80 10.69 14.88 -1.89
CA SER A 80 9.81 15.00 -0.72
C SER A 80 10.23 14.03 0.39
N THR A 81 10.45 14.58 1.58
CA THR A 81 10.62 13.82 2.83
C THR A 81 9.32 13.65 3.62
N ARG A 82 8.22 14.26 3.17
CA ARG A 82 6.94 14.27 3.88
C ARG A 82 6.08 13.06 3.52
N VAL A 83 5.51 12.42 4.54
CA VAL A 83 4.45 11.40 4.44
C VAL A 83 3.19 11.98 5.08
N ALA A 84 2.18 12.31 4.27
CA ALA A 84 0.95 12.94 4.74
C ALA A 84 -0.05 11.92 5.31
N HIS A 85 -0.08 10.71 4.76
CA HIS A 85 -1.02 9.66 5.14
C HIS A 85 -0.30 8.33 5.43
N PRO A 86 0.46 8.25 6.54
CA PRO A 86 1.26 7.06 6.86
C PRO A 86 0.40 5.79 7.04
N GLN A 87 -0.86 5.92 7.46
CA GLN A 87 -1.78 4.79 7.57
C GLN A 87 -2.03 4.07 6.24
N GLN A 88 -1.93 4.78 5.11
CA GLN A 88 -2.13 4.20 3.78
C GLN A 88 -0.92 3.36 3.35
N ALA A 89 0.23 3.49 4.04
CA ALA A 89 1.39 2.63 3.82
C ALA A 89 1.11 1.15 4.14
N LEU A 90 0.06 0.83 4.92
CA LEU A 90 -0.42 -0.54 5.13
C LEU A 90 -0.71 -1.26 3.80
N ALA A 91 -1.27 -0.55 2.82
CA ALA A 91 -1.57 -1.11 1.51
C ALA A 91 -0.30 -1.55 0.76
N TRP A 92 0.84 -0.88 0.97
CA TRP A 92 2.12 -1.24 0.35
C TRP A 92 2.62 -2.60 0.82
N GLY A 93 2.66 -2.82 2.14
CA GLY A 93 3.07 -4.10 2.70
C GLY A 93 2.16 -5.24 2.22
N PHE A 94 0.85 -5.01 2.23
CA PHE A 94 -0.12 -6.00 1.76
C PHE A 94 -0.02 -6.27 0.24
N GLY A 95 0.09 -5.23 -0.57
CA GLY A 95 0.18 -5.37 -2.02
C GLY A 95 1.47 -6.05 -2.50
N LEU A 96 2.58 -5.88 -1.76
CA LEU A 96 3.81 -6.65 -1.99
C LEU A 96 3.63 -8.15 -1.75
N ALA A 97 2.85 -8.54 -0.72
CA ALA A 97 2.50 -9.94 -0.50
C ALA A 97 1.59 -10.47 -1.61
N LEU A 98 0.59 -9.67 -2.02
CA LEU A 98 -0.29 -10.04 -3.13
C LEU A 98 0.45 -10.28 -4.44
N ASP A 99 1.44 -9.46 -4.80
CA ASP A 99 2.21 -9.66 -6.04
C ASP A 99 3.01 -10.97 -6.02
N GLN A 100 3.42 -11.45 -4.84
CA GLN A 100 4.12 -12.73 -4.68
C GLN A 100 3.17 -13.93 -4.66
N GLU A 101 2.01 -13.81 -4.02
CA GLU A 101 1.04 -14.91 -3.89
C GLU A 101 0.13 -15.05 -5.12
N HIS A 102 -0.15 -13.93 -5.79
CA HIS A 102 -1.04 -13.82 -6.96
C HIS A 102 -0.39 -13.01 -8.10
N PRO A 103 0.75 -13.48 -8.65
CA PRO A 103 1.45 -12.77 -9.73
C PRO A 103 0.59 -12.59 -11.00
N GLU A 104 -0.42 -13.44 -11.20
CA GLU A 104 -1.41 -13.32 -12.27
C GLU A 104 -2.21 -12.01 -12.22
N LEU A 105 -2.34 -11.38 -11.06
CA LEU A 105 -3.02 -10.08 -10.91
C LEU A 105 -2.15 -8.90 -11.34
N SER A 106 -0.84 -9.08 -11.54
CA SER A 106 0.07 -8.01 -11.95
C SER A 106 -0.12 -6.72 -11.13
N THR A 107 -0.19 -6.88 -9.81
CA THR A 107 -0.66 -5.84 -8.88
C THR A 107 0.25 -4.62 -8.93
N THR A 108 -0.32 -3.44 -9.18
CA THR A 108 0.41 -2.17 -9.23
C THR A 108 -0.08 -1.23 -8.13
N LEU A 109 0.80 -0.83 -7.22
CA LEU A 109 0.54 0.21 -6.23
C LEU A 109 0.89 1.58 -6.80
N ILE A 110 -0.04 2.52 -6.69
CA ILE A 110 0.11 3.91 -7.16
C ILE A 110 -0.13 4.86 -5.99
N ASP A 111 0.88 5.63 -5.61
CA ASP A 111 0.78 6.69 -4.60
C ASP A 111 0.67 8.06 -5.26
N LEU A 112 -0.49 8.69 -5.11
CA LEU A 112 -0.82 10.00 -5.63
C LEU A 112 -0.10 11.12 -4.86
N PRO A 113 0.07 12.30 -5.48
CA PRO A 113 0.45 13.50 -4.74
C PRO A 113 -0.62 13.85 -3.69
N GLU A 114 -0.25 14.59 -2.65
CA GLU A 114 -1.18 15.01 -1.57
C GLU A 114 -2.39 15.76 -2.13
N THR A 115 -2.18 16.60 -3.13
CA THR A 115 -3.22 17.35 -3.84
C THR A 115 -3.30 16.93 -5.31
N ASP A 116 -4.51 16.91 -5.87
CA ASP A 116 -4.76 16.57 -7.28
C ASP A 116 -4.27 15.16 -7.67
N GLY A 117 -3.88 14.97 -8.93
CA GLY A 117 -3.28 13.73 -9.44
C GLY A 117 -4.18 12.85 -10.33
N THR A 118 -5.41 13.25 -10.62
CA THR A 118 -6.35 12.46 -11.42
C THR A 118 -5.86 12.21 -12.85
N ASP A 119 -5.34 13.22 -13.54
CA ASP A 119 -4.84 13.06 -14.91
C ASP A 119 -3.59 12.17 -14.96
N ALA A 120 -2.71 12.31 -13.97
CA ALA A 120 -1.53 11.47 -13.82
C ALA A 120 -1.92 10.01 -13.51
N LEU A 121 -2.93 9.80 -12.65
CA LEU A 121 -3.49 8.48 -12.37
C LEU A 121 -4.08 7.87 -13.64
N TRP A 122 -4.91 8.60 -14.38
CA TRP A 122 -5.48 8.13 -15.63
C TRP A 122 -4.39 7.73 -16.63
N THR A 123 -3.36 8.55 -16.77
CA THR A 123 -2.21 8.26 -17.62
C THR A 123 -1.48 6.99 -17.20
N ALA A 124 -1.23 6.83 -15.89
CA ALA A 124 -0.57 5.65 -15.32
C ALA A 124 -1.40 4.37 -15.49
N LEU A 125 -2.72 4.46 -15.33
CA LEU A 125 -3.63 3.35 -15.59
C LEU A 125 -3.62 2.98 -17.08
N ALA A 126 -3.77 3.95 -17.98
CA ALA A 126 -3.82 3.70 -19.42
C ALA A 126 -2.53 3.07 -19.97
N HIS A 127 -1.37 3.53 -19.50
CA HIS A 127 -0.04 3.12 -19.99
C HIS A 127 0.74 2.28 -18.98
N ALA A 128 0.04 1.39 -18.28
CA ALA A 128 0.64 0.58 -17.24
C ALA A 128 1.71 -0.37 -17.80
N ASP A 129 2.93 -0.29 -17.25
CA ASP A 129 4.11 -1.10 -17.62
C ASP A 129 4.33 -2.23 -16.59
N ASP A 130 5.54 -2.78 -16.50
CA ASP A 130 5.85 -3.88 -15.57
C ASP A 130 6.26 -3.42 -14.16
N GLU A 131 6.31 -2.11 -13.92
CA GLU A 131 6.62 -1.59 -12.58
C GLU A 131 5.43 -1.81 -11.64
N ARG A 132 5.72 -2.39 -10.47
CA ARG A 132 4.70 -2.74 -9.46
C ARG A 132 4.46 -1.63 -8.45
N LEU A 133 5.42 -0.72 -8.29
CA LEU A 133 5.41 0.32 -7.27
C LEU A 133 5.65 1.67 -7.95
N VAL A 134 4.67 2.56 -7.86
CA VAL A 134 4.70 3.85 -8.54
C VAL A 134 4.32 4.97 -7.57
N ALA A 135 5.12 6.02 -7.52
CA ALA A 135 4.75 7.28 -6.90
C ALA A 135 4.59 8.35 -7.99
N LEU A 136 3.45 9.04 -8.00
CA LEU A 136 3.18 10.16 -8.88
C LEU A 136 3.40 11.46 -8.11
N ARG A 137 4.24 12.33 -8.63
CA ARG A 137 4.55 13.65 -8.07
C ARG A 137 4.55 14.69 -9.19
N ASP A 138 4.62 15.96 -8.83
CA ASP A 138 4.71 17.06 -9.81
C ASP A 138 5.98 16.97 -10.68
N THR A 139 7.05 16.39 -10.11
CA THR A 139 8.31 16.10 -10.82
C THR A 139 8.20 14.92 -11.78
N GLY A 140 7.08 14.18 -11.74
CA GLY A 140 6.75 13.10 -12.65
C GLY A 140 6.51 11.77 -11.95
N ARG A 141 6.65 10.69 -12.74
CA ARG A 141 6.48 9.32 -12.30
C ARG A 141 7.79 8.77 -11.73
N LEU A 142 7.72 8.25 -10.51
CA LEU A 142 8.85 7.71 -9.77
C LEU A 142 8.61 6.24 -9.46
N VAL A 143 9.68 5.45 -9.49
CA VAL A 143 9.69 4.02 -9.14
C VAL A 143 10.81 3.77 -8.14
N PRO A 144 10.56 3.05 -7.03
CA PRO A 144 11.58 2.84 -6.02
C PRO A 144 12.68 1.92 -6.54
N ARG A 145 13.92 2.19 -6.11
CA ARG A 145 15.11 1.38 -6.39
C ARG A 145 15.94 1.25 -5.13
N LEU A 146 16.48 0.06 -4.89
CA LEU A 146 17.41 -0.17 -3.80
C LEU A 146 18.82 0.22 -4.23
N THR A 147 19.47 1.04 -3.43
CA THR A 147 20.86 1.47 -3.63
C THR A 147 21.69 1.14 -2.40
N ARG A 148 23.00 0.94 -2.58
CA ARG A 148 23.91 0.72 -1.46
C ARG A 148 24.02 1.98 -0.61
N ALA A 149 23.60 1.90 0.64
CA ALA A 149 23.85 2.94 1.64
C ALA A 149 25.23 2.75 2.29
N ARG A 150 25.88 3.84 2.67
CA ARG A 150 26.99 3.83 3.62
C ARG A 150 26.43 4.23 4.99
N PRO A 151 26.92 3.66 6.10
CA PRO A 151 26.58 4.16 7.41
C PRO A 151 26.96 5.64 7.49
N ASP A 152 26.07 6.48 8.00
CA ASP A 152 26.45 7.83 8.39
C ASP A 152 27.30 7.75 9.66
N ASP A 153 28.44 8.46 9.68
CA ASP A 153 29.36 8.49 10.83
C ASP A 153 28.79 9.25 12.03
N ASP A 154 27.72 10.04 11.83
CA ASP A 154 27.00 10.72 12.88
C ASP A 154 26.07 9.73 13.60
N GLY A 155 26.64 9.02 14.57
CA GLY A 155 25.90 8.12 15.45
C GLY A 155 24.66 8.81 16.01
N ALA A 156 23.50 8.16 15.90
CA ALA A 156 22.26 8.64 16.48
C ALA A 156 22.49 8.99 17.95
N GLY A 157 22.14 10.22 18.32
CA GLY A 157 22.37 10.81 19.65
C GLY A 157 21.54 10.14 20.75
N VAL A 158 21.82 8.88 21.04
CA VAL A 158 21.30 8.17 22.20
C VAL A 158 22.07 8.69 23.41
N SER A 159 21.38 9.45 24.26
CA SER A 159 21.95 9.90 25.53
C SER A 159 22.28 8.68 26.40
N PRO A 160 23.55 8.49 26.83
CA PRO A 160 23.95 7.36 27.65
C PRO A 160 23.19 7.28 28.97
N ASP A 161 22.90 8.45 29.57
CA ASP A 161 22.22 8.55 30.86
C ASP A 161 20.69 8.75 30.72
N GLY A 162 20.14 8.53 29.52
CA GLY A 162 18.71 8.68 29.25
C GLY A 162 17.88 7.50 29.77
N VAL A 163 16.59 7.76 30.06
CA VAL A 163 15.61 6.70 30.30
C VAL A 163 14.97 6.32 28.97
N HIS A 164 15.13 5.06 28.55
CA HIS A 164 14.68 4.55 27.26
C HIS A 164 13.62 3.44 27.43
N LEU A 165 12.59 3.42 26.58
CA LEU A 165 11.57 2.37 26.52
C LEU A 165 11.79 1.47 25.31
N VAL A 166 11.94 0.15 25.53
CA VAL A 166 12.10 -0.84 24.45
C VAL A 166 10.87 -1.75 24.39
N THR A 167 10.01 -1.54 23.39
CA THR A 167 8.89 -2.45 23.13
C THR A 167 9.39 -3.75 22.49
N GLY A 168 8.92 -4.90 22.97
CA GLY A 168 9.47 -6.20 22.53
C GLY A 168 10.90 -6.48 23.04
N GLY A 169 11.35 -5.77 24.08
CA GLY A 169 12.72 -5.86 24.63
C GLY A 169 13.13 -7.25 25.14
N LEU A 170 12.16 -8.12 25.42
CA LEU A 170 12.42 -9.51 25.83
C LEU A 170 12.65 -10.46 24.63
N GLY A 171 12.46 -9.98 23.40
CA GLY A 171 12.72 -10.73 22.16
C GLY A 171 14.19 -10.72 21.75
N GLY A 172 14.55 -11.52 20.74
CA GLY A 172 15.94 -11.69 20.30
C GLY A 172 16.67 -10.38 19.97
N LEU A 173 16.11 -9.57 19.06
CA LEU A 173 16.68 -8.25 18.73
C LEU A 173 16.54 -7.25 19.88
N GLY A 174 15.43 -7.28 20.61
CA GLY A 174 15.16 -6.37 21.73
C GLY A 174 16.19 -6.49 22.84
N ARG A 175 16.69 -7.70 23.11
CA ARG A 175 17.76 -7.94 24.09
C ARG A 175 19.09 -7.35 23.65
N VAL A 176 19.48 -7.55 22.40
CA VAL A 176 20.73 -6.99 21.83
C VAL A 176 20.72 -5.45 21.90
N VAL A 177 19.55 -4.82 21.79
CA VAL A 177 19.40 -3.36 21.92
C VAL A 177 19.46 -2.88 23.38
N ALA A 178 19.07 -3.73 24.33
CA ALA A 178 19.00 -3.39 25.75
C ALA A 178 20.28 -3.70 26.53
N GLU A 179 21.20 -4.48 25.95
CA GLU A 179 22.55 -4.79 26.47
C GLU A 179 23.55 -3.68 26.09
#